data_AF-A0A958ITZ7-F1
#
_entry.id   AF-A0A958ITZ7-F1
#
_cell.length_a   1.000
_cell.length_b   1.000
_cell.length_c   1.000
_cell.angle_alpha   90.00
_cell.angle_beta   90.00
_cell.angle_gamma   90.00
#
_symmetry.space_group_name_H-M   'P 1'
#
loop_
_entity.id
_entity.type
_entity.pdbx_description
1 polymer ?
#
loop_
_entity_poly.entity_id
_entity_poly.type
_entity_poly.pdbx_seq_one_letter_code
_entity_poly.pdbx_strand_id
1 'polypeptide(L)'
;QHWHSGSDTMRLTIEADRYTLRDLRLTAPADDAPQEIAAAGIFSLSGEADLRITLAQIDVAGLAALAETPMEAAGKFDLALELTGTAQAPLLQGQARLTRGKINNFSFHALDGGIDYREGRLNGRFAFYPTPADSLRISGFLPVDLAIDSPGERIQFDQPFGVDVTAEGLPLTLLQ
;
A
#
# COMPACT_ATOMS: atom_id res chain seq x y z
N GLN A 1 2.26 8.16 -19.90
CA GLN A 1 3.49 8.16 -19.07
C GLN A 1 4.51 7.23 -19.72
N HIS A 2 5.79 7.59 -19.76
CA HIS A 2 6.86 6.76 -20.33
C HIS A 2 7.80 6.30 -19.21
N TRP A 3 7.78 5.00 -18.92
CA TRP A 3 8.64 4.35 -17.93
C TRP A 3 9.91 3.81 -18.61
N HIS A 4 11.05 3.98 -17.98
CA HIS A 4 12.34 3.48 -18.43
C HIS A 4 12.88 2.49 -17.41
N SER A 5 13.67 1.52 -17.85
CA SER A 5 14.41 0.68 -16.91
C SER A 5 15.45 1.53 -16.20
N GLY A 6 15.40 1.53 -14.87
CA GLY A 6 16.47 2.07 -14.02
C GLY A 6 17.52 1.02 -13.64
N SER A 7 17.42 -0.19 -14.20
CA SER A 7 18.32 -1.32 -13.95
C SER A 7 18.68 -2.04 -15.25
N ASP A 8 19.96 -2.31 -15.44
CA ASP A 8 20.45 -3.11 -16.57
C ASP A 8 20.43 -4.63 -16.27
N THR A 9 20.14 -5.00 -15.01
CA THR A 9 20.23 -6.38 -14.51
C THR A 9 18.89 -6.98 -14.14
N MET A 10 17.79 -6.31 -14.46
CA MET A 10 16.44 -6.79 -14.18
C MET A 10 16.27 -8.24 -14.68
N ARG A 11 15.88 -9.13 -13.78
CA ARG A 11 15.60 -10.54 -14.12
C ARG A 11 14.37 -11.02 -13.39
N LEU A 12 13.43 -11.57 -14.16
CA LEU A 12 12.32 -12.36 -13.66
C LEU A 12 12.60 -13.83 -14.00
N THR A 13 12.61 -14.68 -12.98
CA THR A 13 12.71 -16.13 -13.13
C THR A 13 11.45 -16.77 -12.59
N ILE A 14 10.85 -17.66 -13.38
CA ILE A 14 9.61 -18.38 -13.03
C ILE A 14 9.94 -19.86 -13.01
N GLU A 15 9.77 -20.49 -11.87
CA GLU A 15 10.05 -21.91 -11.64
C GLU A 15 8.83 -22.54 -10.98
N ALA A 16 8.00 -23.23 -11.77
CA ALA A 16 6.69 -23.72 -11.32
C ALA A 16 5.84 -22.60 -10.70
N ASP A 17 5.69 -22.58 -9.38
CA ASP A 17 4.91 -21.60 -8.61
C ASP A 17 5.77 -20.56 -7.88
N ARG A 18 7.08 -20.56 -8.12
CA ARG A 18 8.05 -19.62 -7.56
C ARG A 18 8.43 -18.55 -8.58
N TYR A 19 8.30 -17.30 -8.15
CA TYR A 19 8.67 -16.09 -8.88
C TYR A 19 9.84 -15.43 -8.17
N THR A 20 10.96 -15.29 -8.86
CA THR A 20 12.12 -14.55 -8.37
C THR A 20 12.28 -13.29 -9.18
N LEU A 21 12.20 -12.14 -8.51
CA LEU A 21 12.39 -10.83 -9.11
C LEU A 21 13.71 -10.24 -8.59
N ARG A 22 14.62 -9.92 -9.50
CA ARG A 22 15.88 -9.27 -9.18
C ARG A 22 15.96 -7.93 -9.87
N ASP A 23 16.32 -6.92 -9.09
CA ASP A 23 16.63 -5.58 -9.55
C ASP A 23 15.57 -4.96 -10.48
N LEU A 24 14.27 -5.20 -10.21
CA LEU A 24 13.24 -4.42 -10.90
C LEU A 24 13.36 -3.00 -10.39
N ARG A 25 13.66 -2.08 -11.30
CA ARG A 25 13.62 -0.64 -11.09
C ARG A 25 13.09 0.01 -12.35
N LEU A 26 11.99 0.71 -12.25
CA LEU A 26 11.41 1.52 -13.31
C LEU A 26 11.41 2.96 -12.86
N THR A 27 11.85 3.87 -13.73
CA THR A 27 11.83 5.30 -13.46
C THR A 27 11.07 6.06 -14.54
N ALA A 28 10.38 7.12 -14.14
CA ALA A 28 9.75 8.04 -15.07
C ALA A 28 10.03 9.49 -14.67
N PRO A 29 10.28 10.38 -15.63
CA PRO A 29 10.42 11.79 -15.33
C PRO A 29 9.10 12.38 -14.80
N ALA A 30 9.21 13.37 -13.92
CA ALA A 30 8.10 14.20 -13.45
C ALA A 30 8.65 15.58 -13.02
N ASP A 31 7.75 16.53 -12.83
CA ASP A 31 8.11 17.95 -12.64
C ASP A 31 8.91 18.22 -11.36
N ASP A 32 8.58 17.56 -10.24
CA ASP A 32 9.22 17.78 -8.94
C ASP A 32 10.41 16.83 -8.71
N ALA A 33 10.15 15.52 -8.77
CA ALA A 33 11.12 14.46 -8.54
C ALA A 33 10.76 13.25 -9.41
N PRO A 34 11.74 12.47 -9.89
CA PRO A 34 11.46 11.29 -10.71
C PRO A 34 10.60 10.28 -9.93
N GLN A 35 9.67 9.66 -10.65
CA GLN A 35 8.88 8.57 -10.13
C GLN A 35 9.69 7.29 -10.18
N GLU A 36 9.60 6.45 -9.16
CA GLU A 36 10.29 5.17 -9.12
C GLU A 36 9.38 4.05 -8.64
N ILE A 37 9.44 2.92 -9.34
CA ILE A 37 8.89 1.63 -8.92
C ILE A 37 10.05 0.67 -8.78
N ALA A 38 10.24 0.10 -7.60
CA ALA A 38 11.26 -0.90 -7.35
C ALA A 38 10.64 -2.14 -6.70
N ALA A 39 11.11 -3.32 -7.09
CA ALA A 39 10.78 -4.54 -6.38
C ALA A 39 11.90 -5.58 -6.51
N ALA A 40 12.10 -6.35 -5.46
CA ALA A 40 13.09 -7.41 -5.44
C ALA A 40 12.70 -8.46 -4.40
N GLY A 41 13.00 -9.72 -4.71
CA GLY A 41 12.75 -10.82 -3.80
C GLY A 41 12.19 -12.07 -4.47
N ILE A 42 11.64 -12.93 -3.64
CA ILE A 42 11.03 -14.20 -4.02
C ILE A 42 9.58 -14.20 -3.54
N PHE A 43 8.69 -14.70 -4.37
CA PHE A 43 7.30 -14.94 -4.04
C PHE A 43 6.92 -16.34 -4.53
N SER A 44 6.36 -17.16 -3.66
CA SER A 44 5.91 -18.52 -4.00
C SER A 44 4.45 -18.68 -3.58
N LEU A 45 3.65 -19.28 -4.45
CA LEU A 45 2.22 -19.49 -4.18
C LEU A 45 1.98 -20.61 -3.15
N SER A 46 2.93 -21.53 -2.97
CA SER A 46 2.84 -22.63 -1.98
C SER A 46 3.99 -22.67 -0.97
N GLY A 47 5.05 -21.89 -1.19
CA GLY A 47 6.27 -21.89 -0.39
C GLY A 47 6.56 -20.57 0.32
N GLU A 48 7.84 -20.24 0.48
CA GLU A 48 8.28 -19.01 1.15
C GLU A 48 8.21 -17.78 0.24
N ALA A 49 7.95 -16.63 0.87
CA ALA A 49 8.09 -15.31 0.30
C ALA A 49 9.14 -14.51 1.09
N ASP A 50 9.88 -13.68 0.37
CA ASP A 50 10.70 -12.57 0.86
C ASP A 50 10.71 -11.56 -0.28
N LEU A 51 9.72 -10.67 -0.29
CA LEU A 51 9.47 -9.71 -1.36
C LEU A 51 9.42 -8.31 -0.77
N ARG A 52 10.21 -7.40 -1.33
CA ARG A 52 10.18 -5.97 -1.03
C ARG A 52 9.72 -5.20 -2.26
N ILE A 53 8.79 -4.27 -2.04
CA ILE A 53 8.25 -3.37 -3.06
C ILE A 53 8.35 -1.94 -2.54
N THR A 54 8.84 -1.04 -3.38
CA THR A 54 8.89 0.40 -3.11
C THR A 54 8.26 1.16 -4.28
N LEU A 55 7.40 2.10 -3.95
CA LEU A 55 6.91 3.12 -4.86
C LEU A 55 7.35 4.47 -4.31
N ALA A 56 7.95 5.31 -5.14
CA ALA A 56 8.38 6.65 -4.74
C ALA A 56 7.83 7.69 -5.72
N GLN A 57 7.21 8.73 -5.16
CA GLN A 57 6.70 9.90 -5.88
C GLN A 57 5.71 9.58 -7.00
N ILE A 58 5.00 8.45 -6.91
CA ILE A 58 4.08 8.02 -7.95
C ILE A 58 2.92 9.00 -8.07
N ASP A 59 2.63 9.41 -9.30
CA ASP A 59 1.45 10.20 -9.58
C ASP A 59 0.19 9.35 -9.52
N VAL A 60 -0.69 9.64 -8.56
CA VAL A 60 -1.93 8.87 -8.32
C VAL A 60 -2.85 8.90 -9.53
N ALA A 61 -2.86 9.97 -10.33
CA ALA A 61 -3.68 10.03 -11.53
C ALA A 61 -3.26 8.95 -12.55
N GLY A 62 -1.96 8.61 -12.60
CA GLY A 62 -1.45 7.51 -13.41
C GLY A 62 -1.91 6.14 -12.93
N LEU A 63 -1.92 5.92 -11.60
CA LEU A 63 -2.42 4.67 -11.00
C LEU A 63 -3.93 4.49 -11.20
N ALA A 64 -4.72 5.55 -10.99
CA ALA A 64 -6.17 5.53 -11.14
C ALA A 64 -6.60 5.17 -12.57
N ALA A 65 -5.86 5.66 -13.57
CA ALA A 65 -6.08 5.30 -14.98
C ALA A 65 -5.83 3.82 -15.27
N LEU A 66 -4.81 3.20 -14.63
CA LEU A 66 -4.52 1.77 -14.76
C LEU A 66 -5.58 0.90 -14.07
N ALA A 67 -6.14 1.38 -12.96
CA ALA A 67 -7.17 0.67 -12.22
C ALA A 67 -8.59 0.86 -12.79
N GLU A 68 -8.73 1.62 -13.89
CA GLU A 68 -10.02 1.97 -14.52
C GLU A 68 -11.05 2.55 -13.53
N THR A 69 -10.57 3.21 -12.48
CA THR A 69 -11.45 3.75 -11.44
C THR A 69 -12.06 5.07 -11.91
N PRO A 70 -13.38 5.30 -11.78
CA PRO A 70 -14.03 6.55 -12.18
C PRO A 70 -13.74 7.74 -11.25
N MET A 71 -12.81 7.59 -10.31
CA MET A 71 -12.49 8.58 -9.30
C MET A 71 -11.40 9.52 -9.82
N GLU A 72 -11.67 10.84 -9.77
CA GLU A 72 -10.65 11.84 -10.04
C GLU A 72 -9.74 11.94 -8.81
N ALA A 73 -8.57 11.29 -8.89
CA ALA A 73 -7.58 11.31 -7.82
C ALA A 73 -6.27 11.95 -8.29
N ALA A 74 -5.67 12.76 -7.44
CA ALA A 74 -4.36 13.36 -7.67
C ALA A 74 -3.55 13.43 -6.37
N GLY A 75 -2.23 13.57 -6.52
CA GLY A 75 -1.28 13.63 -5.42
C GLY A 75 -0.04 12.79 -5.72
N LYS A 76 0.91 12.80 -4.78
CA LYS A 76 2.12 11.97 -4.85
C LYS A 76 2.07 10.87 -3.80
N PHE A 77 2.23 9.63 -4.28
CA PHE A 77 2.12 8.42 -3.49
C PHE A 77 3.48 7.75 -3.31
N ASP A 78 3.82 7.45 -2.07
CA ASP A 78 4.96 6.67 -1.66
C ASP A 78 4.46 5.41 -0.94
N LEU A 79 5.08 4.27 -1.19
CA LEU A 79 4.77 2.97 -0.57
C LEU A 79 6.07 2.23 -0.30
N ALA A 80 6.18 1.62 0.87
CA ALA A 80 7.14 0.57 1.16
C ALA A 80 6.39 -0.64 1.72
N LEU A 81 6.58 -1.80 1.11
CA LEU A 81 5.92 -3.05 1.48
C LEU A 81 6.96 -4.17 1.57
N GLU A 82 6.87 -4.96 2.63
CA GLU A 82 7.66 -6.16 2.85
C GLU A 82 6.71 -7.33 3.14
N LEU A 83 6.82 -8.39 2.33
CA LEU A 83 6.10 -9.64 2.48
C LEU A 83 7.12 -10.74 2.74
N THR A 84 7.02 -11.39 3.89
CA THR A 84 7.85 -12.54 4.27
C THR A 84 6.99 -13.71 4.74
N GLY A 85 7.62 -14.82 5.13
CA GLY A 85 6.92 -15.99 5.68
C GLY A 85 6.52 -16.99 4.61
N THR A 86 5.56 -17.86 4.93
CA THR A 86 5.09 -18.93 4.04
C THR A 86 3.75 -18.57 3.40
N ALA A 87 3.37 -19.28 2.35
CA ALA A 87 2.05 -19.14 1.74
C ALA A 87 0.91 -19.31 2.75
N GLN A 88 1.05 -20.21 3.72
CA GLN A 88 0.04 -20.49 4.76
C GLN A 88 0.08 -19.49 5.92
N ALA A 89 1.26 -18.93 6.21
CA ALA A 89 1.47 -17.97 7.29
C ALA A 89 2.30 -16.78 6.81
N PRO A 90 1.72 -15.90 5.97
CA PRO A 90 2.44 -14.74 5.48
C PRO A 90 2.59 -13.70 6.58
N LEU A 91 3.66 -12.92 6.48
CA LEU A 91 3.95 -11.77 7.32
C LEU A 91 4.02 -10.55 6.41
N LEU A 92 3.23 -9.52 6.67
CA LEU A 92 3.20 -8.31 5.84
C LEU A 92 3.48 -7.09 6.70
N GLN A 93 4.37 -6.22 6.24
CA GLN A 93 4.58 -4.89 6.81
C GLN A 93 4.52 -3.87 5.70
N GLY A 94 3.76 -2.81 5.92
CA GLY A 94 3.54 -1.78 4.91
C GLY A 94 3.48 -0.40 5.51
N GLN A 95 4.04 0.58 4.79
CA GLN A 95 3.90 2.00 5.08
C GLN A 95 3.60 2.72 3.78
N ALA A 96 2.65 3.63 3.81
CA ALA A 96 2.23 4.41 2.66
C ALA A 96 2.02 5.87 3.04
N ARG A 97 2.28 6.77 2.10
CA ARG A 97 2.03 8.19 2.24
C ARG A 97 1.51 8.76 0.94
N LEU A 98 0.41 9.52 1.03
CA LEU A 98 -0.12 10.33 -0.05
C LEU A 98 -0.01 11.79 0.35
N THR A 99 0.64 12.62 -0.46
CA THR A 99 0.76 14.07 -0.24
C THR A 99 0.10 14.87 -1.35
N ARG A 100 -0.30 16.11 -1.03
CA ARG A 100 -1.01 17.01 -1.97
C ARG A 100 -2.21 16.31 -2.60
N GLY A 101 -2.95 15.60 -1.75
CA GLY A 101 -4.02 14.73 -2.19
C GLY A 101 -5.23 15.52 -2.66
N LYS A 102 -5.88 15.02 -3.70
CA LYS A 102 -7.17 15.51 -4.15
C LYS A 102 -8.00 14.32 -4.60
N ILE A 103 -9.22 14.23 -4.10
CA ILE A 103 -10.23 13.26 -4.54
C ILE A 103 -11.47 14.06 -4.92
N ASN A 104 -11.87 13.98 -6.19
CA ASN A 104 -12.94 14.80 -6.76
C ASN A 104 -12.70 16.29 -6.44
N ASN A 105 -13.65 16.96 -5.79
CA ASN A 105 -13.56 18.38 -5.41
C ASN A 105 -12.89 18.62 -4.05
N PHE A 106 -12.43 17.57 -3.36
CA PHE A 106 -11.88 17.67 -2.02
C PHE A 106 -10.35 17.53 -2.03
N SER A 107 -9.65 18.58 -1.60
CA SER A 107 -8.19 18.60 -1.46
C SER A 107 -7.78 18.46 0.00
N PHE A 108 -6.66 17.79 0.23
CA PHE A 108 -6.11 17.57 1.56
C PHE A 108 -4.58 17.59 1.54
N HIS A 109 -3.99 17.87 2.70
CA HIS A 109 -2.53 17.96 2.83
C HIS A 109 -1.86 16.60 2.68
N ALA A 110 -2.24 15.61 3.49
CA ALA A 110 -1.63 14.29 3.47
C ALA A 110 -2.53 13.18 4.01
N LEU A 111 -2.21 11.94 3.65
CA LEU A 111 -2.70 10.72 4.27
C LEU A 111 -1.53 9.79 4.50
N ASP A 112 -1.30 9.40 5.75
CA ASP A 112 -0.29 8.44 6.17
C ASP A 112 -0.97 7.14 6.58
N GLY A 113 -0.38 6.00 6.24
CA GLY A 113 -0.90 4.69 6.57
C GLY A 113 0.22 3.71 6.90
N GLY A 114 -0.03 2.84 7.87
CA GLY A 114 0.85 1.74 8.23
C GLY A 114 0.04 0.50 8.56
N ILE A 115 0.50 -0.65 8.06
CA ILE A 115 -0.11 -1.95 8.31
C ILE A 115 0.93 -2.97 8.77
N ASP A 116 0.48 -3.89 9.60
CA ASP A 116 1.25 -5.06 10.05
C ASP A 116 0.31 -6.26 10.12
N TYR A 117 0.65 -7.33 9.40
CA TYR A 117 -0.10 -8.57 9.40
C TYR A 117 0.77 -9.70 9.91
N ARG A 118 0.22 -10.45 10.86
CA ARG A 118 0.78 -11.70 11.37
C ARG A 118 -0.33 -12.50 12.03
N GLU A 119 -0.21 -13.83 11.98
CA GLU A 119 -1.08 -14.74 12.75
C GLU A 119 -2.58 -14.48 12.55
N GLY A 120 -3.01 -14.23 11.30
CA GLY A 120 -4.42 -14.01 10.98
C GLY A 120 -4.98 -12.64 11.43
N ARG A 121 -4.11 -11.71 11.82
CA ARG A 121 -4.51 -10.38 12.31
C ARG A 121 -3.80 -9.28 11.54
N LEU A 122 -4.59 -8.44 10.87
CA LEU A 122 -4.13 -7.19 10.28
C LEU A 122 -4.30 -6.07 11.28
N ASN A 123 -3.21 -5.40 11.65
CA ASN A 123 -3.21 -4.20 12.45
C ASN A 123 -2.96 -3.00 11.54
N GLY A 124 -3.73 -1.92 11.73
CA GLY A 124 -3.66 -0.73 10.89
C GLY A 124 -3.58 0.54 11.74
N ARG A 125 -2.82 1.52 11.24
CA ARG A 125 -2.80 2.89 11.74
C ARG A 125 -2.81 3.84 10.55
N PHE A 126 -3.72 4.79 10.56
CA PHE A 126 -3.91 5.76 9.50
C PHE A 126 -4.03 7.15 10.12
N ALA A 127 -3.44 8.15 9.47
CA ALA A 127 -3.57 9.54 9.85
C ALA A 127 -3.90 10.36 8.61
N PHE A 128 -5.06 10.98 8.61
CA PHE A 128 -5.55 11.82 7.55
C PHE A 128 -5.45 13.29 7.97
N TYR A 129 -4.86 14.11 7.11
CA TYR A 129 -4.57 15.52 7.36
C TYR A 129 -5.24 16.39 6.29
N PRO A 130 -6.45 16.94 6.55
CA PRO A 130 -7.07 17.91 5.65
C PRO A 130 -6.19 19.14 5.45
N THR A 131 -5.67 19.66 6.55
CA THR A 131 -4.69 20.75 6.59
C THR A 131 -3.47 20.28 7.41
N PRO A 132 -2.36 21.02 7.39
CA PRO A 132 -1.24 20.73 8.29
C PRO A 132 -1.57 20.84 9.79
N ALA A 133 -2.66 21.52 10.16
CA ALA A 133 -3.05 21.76 11.56
C ALA A 133 -4.09 20.75 12.08
N ASP A 134 -4.80 20.07 11.19
CA ASP A 134 -5.92 19.19 11.53
C ASP A 134 -5.56 17.73 11.24
N SER A 135 -6.03 16.81 12.09
CA SER A 135 -5.84 15.39 11.85
C SER A 135 -7.01 14.52 12.29
N LEU A 136 -7.24 13.45 11.53
CA LEU A 136 -8.08 12.32 11.90
C LEU A 136 -7.18 11.08 11.94
N ARG A 137 -7.03 10.48 13.11
CA ARG A 137 -6.25 9.26 13.30
C ARG A 137 -7.18 8.08 13.52
N ILE A 138 -6.93 7.00 12.81
CA ILE A 138 -7.66 5.74 12.89
C ILE A 138 -6.64 4.66 13.23
N SER A 139 -6.91 3.87 14.26
CA SER A 139 -6.11 2.68 14.57
C SER A 139 -7.02 1.51 14.85
N GLY A 140 -6.57 0.30 14.54
CA GLY A 140 -7.40 -0.86 14.79
C GLY A 140 -6.77 -2.14 14.35
N PHE A 141 -7.58 -3.19 14.43
CA PHE A 141 -7.22 -4.50 13.93
C PHE A 141 -8.43 -5.20 13.33
N LEU A 142 -8.17 -5.97 12.28
CA LEU A 142 -9.13 -6.82 11.60
C LEU A 142 -8.60 -8.27 11.60
N PRO A 143 -9.44 -9.24 11.98
CA PRO A 143 -9.15 -10.65 11.77
C PRO A 143 -9.32 -10.97 10.28
N VAL A 144 -8.23 -11.34 9.62
CA VAL A 144 -8.21 -11.63 8.19
C VAL A 144 -7.33 -12.84 7.89
N ASP A 145 -7.73 -13.68 6.95
CA ASP A 145 -6.92 -14.79 6.45
C ASP A 145 -6.23 -14.38 5.13
N LEU A 146 -4.95 -14.05 5.21
CA LEU A 146 -4.13 -13.76 4.03
C LEU A 146 -3.39 -14.98 3.47
N ALA A 147 -3.66 -16.21 3.93
CA ALA A 147 -3.03 -17.41 3.41
C ALA A 147 -3.21 -17.52 1.88
N ILE A 148 -2.12 -17.52 1.13
CA ILE A 148 -2.13 -17.40 -0.33
C ILE A 148 -2.81 -18.61 -0.98
N ASP A 149 -2.66 -19.78 -0.37
CA ASP A 149 -3.19 -21.06 -0.84
C ASP A 149 -4.60 -21.39 -0.32
N SER A 150 -5.23 -20.48 0.44
CA SER A 150 -6.58 -20.67 1.01
C SER A 150 -7.66 -20.04 0.12
N PRO A 151 -8.66 -20.82 -0.39
CA PRO A 151 -9.78 -20.27 -1.16
C PRO A 151 -10.94 -19.74 -0.30
N GLY A 152 -10.73 -19.47 0.99
CA GLY A 152 -11.77 -19.11 1.97
C GLY A 152 -12.15 -17.63 2.06
N GLU A 153 -13.09 -17.33 2.97
CA GLU A 153 -13.46 -15.96 3.33
C GLU A 153 -12.26 -15.26 3.98
N ARG A 154 -11.85 -14.13 3.37
CA ARG A 154 -10.63 -13.42 3.75
C ARG A 154 -10.78 -12.57 5.00
N ILE A 155 -11.99 -12.17 5.35
CA ILE A 155 -12.27 -11.34 6.52
C ILE A 155 -13.18 -12.13 7.45
N GLN A 156 -12.76 -12.33 8.70
CA GLN A 156 -13.45 -13.19 9.66
C GLN A 156 -14.31 -12.33 10.60
N PHE A 157 -15.45 -11.84 10.13
CA PHE A 157 -16.30 -10.92 10.89
C PHE A 157 -16.92 -11.51 12.16
N ASP A 158 -16.85 -12.83 12.33
CA ASP A 158 -17.23 -13.56 13.54
C ASP A 158 -16.18 -13.47 14.65
N GLN A 159 -14.94 -13.07 14.32
CA GLN A 159 -13.87 -12.83 15.28
C GLN A 159 -13.88 -11.38 15.79
N PRO A 160 -13.38 -11.11 17.01
CA PRO A 160 -13.28 -9.75 17.52
C PRO A 160 -12.45 -8.86 16.61
N PHE A 161 -12.95 -7.64 16.38
CA PHE A 161 -12.23 -6.57 15.73
C PHE A 161 -12.36 -5.28 16.55
N GLY A 162 -11.46 -4.34 16.33
CA GLY A 162 -11.46 -3.07 17.06
C GLY A 162 -11.02 -1.93 16.17
N VAL A 163 -11.70 -0.80 16.30
CA VAL A 163 -11.39 0.44 15.59
C VAL A 163 -11.51 1.59 16.57
N ASP A 164 -10.45 2.35 16.72
CA ASP A 164 -10.37 3.57 17.48
C ASP A 164 -10.18 4.75 16.52
N VAL A 165 -10.92 5.81 16.76
CA VAL A 165 -10.88 7.03 15.95
C VAL A 165 -10.65 8.22 16.86
N THR A 166 -9.68 9.07 16.51
CA THR A 166 -9.35 10.30 17.23
C THR A 166 -9.26 11.45 16.25
N ALA A 167 -9.90 12.58 16.55
CA ALA A 167 -9.84 13.80 15.75
C ALA A 167 -9.20 14.94 16.55
N GLU A 168 -8.32 15.70 15.92
CA GLU A 168 -7.66 16.90 16.47
C GLU A 168 -7.79 18.06 15.47
N GLY A 169 -8.14 19.24 15.96
CA GLY A 169 -8.29 20.45 15.12
C GLY A 169 -9.56 20.49 14.26
N LEU A 170 -10.25 19.35 14.05
CA LEU A 170 -11.44 19.26 13.21
C LEU A 170 -12.70 19.80 13.91
N PRO A 171 -13.50 20.64 13.24
CA PRO A 171 -14.82 20.99 13.73
C PRO A 171 -15.71 19.75 13.78
N LEU A 172 -16.39 19.52 14.91
CA LEU A 172 -17.26 18.35 15.14
C LEU A 172 -18.39 18.18 14.12
N THR A 173 -18.70 19.22 13.35
CA THR A 173 -19.70 19.22 12.28
C THR A 173 -19.34 18.32 11.09
N LEU A 174 -18.08 17.88 10.97
CA LEU A 174 -17.64 16.95 9.92
C LEU A 174 -17.84 15.46 10.29
N LEU A 175 -18.24 15.17 11.54
CA LEU A 175 -18.43 13.80 12.05
C LEU A 175 -19.92 13.39 12.13
N GLN A 176 -20.81 14.16 11.50
CA GLN A 176 -22.27 13.93 11.48
C GLN A 176 -22.74 13.41 10.13
#